data_AF-A0A645ECN9-F1
#
_entry.id   AF-A0A645ECN9-F1
#
_cell.length_a   1.000
_cell.length_b   1.000
_cell.length_c   1.000
_cell.angle_alpha   90.00
_cell.angle_beta   90.00
_cell.angle_gamma   90.00
#
_symmetry.space_group_name_H-M   'P 1'
#
loop_
_entity.id
_entity.type
_entity.pdbx_description
1 polymer ?
#
loop_
_entity_poly.entity_id
_entity_poly.type
_entity_poly.pdbx_seq_one_letter_code
_entity_poly.pdbx_strand_id
1 'polypeptide(L)'
;MVLCGRPYHTDAEVNHGIDQLLLQCGCAVISEDTLSHLVEKEKRTVLNQWTYHARMYDAARYVASQKDMHLIQLVSFGCGLDAVTTDEVRDILRKTEKIYTQIKIDEIVNLGAVKIRIRSLLAAISQESK
;
A
#
# COMPACT_ATOMS: atom_id res chain seq x y z
N MET A 1 8.51 -4.23 0.96
CA MET A 1 7.50 -3.21 0.61
C MET A 1 6.29 -3.91 0.02
N VAL A 2 5.12 -3.72 0.61
CA VAL A 2 3.86 -4.26 0.09
C VAL A 2 3.21 -3.17 -0.76
N LEU A 3 3.07 -3.42 -2.05
CA LEU A 3 2.39 -2.53 -2.98
C LEU A 3 0.97 -3.03 -3.18
N CYS A 4 0.01 -2.33 -2.56
CA CYS A 4 -1.40 -2.69 -2.56
C CYS A 4 -2.17 -1.81 -3.53
N GLY A 5 -3.21 -2.34 -4.18
CA GLY A 5 -4.06 -1.53 -5.04
C GLY A 5 -5.31 -2.26 -5.52
N ARG A 6 -5.90 -1.72 -6.58
CA ARG A 6 -6.96 -2.39 -7.34
C ARG A 6 -6.32 -3.34 -8.35
N PRO A 7 -7.04 -4.40 -8.79
CA PRO A 7 -6.48 -5.38 -9.72
C PRO A 7 -5.88 -4.77 -10.99
N TYR A 8 -6.47 -3.70 -11.52
CA TYR A 8 -5.96 -3.05 -12.73
C TYR A 8 -4.67 -2.25 -12.51
N HIS A 9 -4.25 -1.98 -11.26
CA HIS A 9 -2.98 -1.30 -10.98
C HIS A 9 -1.76 -2.18 -11.29
N THR A 10 -1.94 -3.47 -11.59
CA THR A 10 -0.85 -4.34 -12.07
C THR A 10 -0.59 -4.18 -13.56
N ASP A 11 -1.50 -3.56 -14.31
CA ASP A 11 -1.31 -3.27 -15.73
C ASP A 11 -0.15 -2.28 -15.90
N ALA A 12 0.78 -2.55 -16.83
CA ALA A 12 1.97 -1.74 -17.03
C ALA A 12 1.65 -0.30 -17.46
N GLU A 13 0.58 -0.10 -18.24
CA GLU A 13 0.13 1.21 -18.72
C GLU A 13 -0.53 2.03 -17.60
N VAL A 14 -0.96 1.37 -16.52
CA VAL A 14 -1.56 2.02 -15.35
C VAL A 14 -0.56 2.16 -14.21
N ASN A 15 0.32 1.17 -13.98
CA ASN A 15 1.27 1.18 -12.87
C ASN A 15 2.35 2.25 -13.05
N HIS A 16 2.67 2.59 -14.30
CA HIS A 16 3.76 3.50 -14.68
C HIS A 16 5.14 3.07 -14.16
N GLY A 17 5.33 1.79 -13.83
CA GLY A 17 6.61 1.25 -13.33
C GLY A 17 6.95 1.66 -11.90
N ILE A 18 5.96 1.95 -11.05
CA ILE A 18 6.16 2.26 -9.64
C ILE A 18 6.78 1.07 -8.89
N ASP A 19 6.40 -0.15 -9.26
CA ASP A 19 7.01 -1.38 -8.77
C ASP A 19 8.52 -1.43 -9.07
N GLN A 20 8.92 -1.13 -10.31
CA GLN A 20 10.32 -1.10 -10.74
C GLN A 20 11.10 0.00 -10.02
N LEU A 21 10.47 1.15 -9.81
CA LEU A 21 11.06 2.25 -9.06
C LEU A 21 11.35 1.88 -7.60
N LEU A 22 10.45 1.13 -6.96
CA LEU A 22 10.66 0.60 -5.60
C LEU A 22 11.81 -0.40 -5.57
N LEU A 23 11.89 -1.31 -6.55
CA LEU A 23 13.01 -2.25 -6.70
C LEU A 23 14.34 -1.50 -6.85
N GLN A 24 14.39 -0.45 -7.69
CA GLN A 24 15.58 0.39 -7.87
C GLN A 24 15.98 1.17 -6.61
N CYS A 25 15.03 1.42 -5.70
CA CYS A 25 15.29 2.02 -4.40
C CYS A 25 15.72 0.99 -3.33
N GLY A 26 15.95 -0.26 -3.71
CA GLY A 26 16.44 -1.33 -2.84
C GLY A 26 15.35 -2.05 -2.04
N CYS A 27 14.07 -1.86 -2.39
CA CYS A 27 12.97 -2.58 -1.75
C CYS A 27 12.76 -3.94 -2.41
N ALA A 28 12.51 -4.99 -1.63
CA ALA A 28 11.72 -6.12 -2.12
C ALA A 28 10.26 -5.68 -2.27
N VAL A 29 9.62 -5.98 -3.40
CA VAL A 29 8.23 -5.60 -3.70
C VAL A 29 7.38 -6.85 -3.79
N ILE A 30 6.28 -6.87 -3.02
CA ILE A 30 5.27 -7.94 -3.04
C ILE A 30 3.86 -7.32 -3.01
N SER A 31 2.86 -8.06 -3.46
CA SER A 31 1.46 -7.64 -3.50
C SER A 31 0.67 -8.11 -2.27
N GLU A 32 -0.51 -7.51 -2.05
CA GLU A 32 -1.37 -7.82 -0.91
C GLU A 32 -1.90 -9.27 -0.92
N ASP A 33 -2.08 -9.84 -2.10
CA ASP A 33 -2.62 -11.19 -2.27
C ASP A 33 -1.67 -12.28 -1.70
N THR A 34 -0.35 -12.06 -1.80
CA THR A 34 0.69 -12.93 -1.23
C THR A 34 0.65 -13.01 0.30
N LEU A 35 0.00 -12.05 0.97
CA LEU A 35 -0.04 -11.96 2.43
C LEU A 35 -1.43 -12.22 3.01
N SER A 36 -2.48 -11.98 2.22
CA SER A 36 -3.87 -11.98 2.70
C SER A 36 -4.36 -13.30 3.32
N HIS A 37 -3.66 -14.40 3.09
CA HIS A 37 -3.95 -15.73 3.61
C HIS A 37 -3.16 -16.07 4.88
N LEU A 38 -2.17 -15.24 5.25
CA LEU A 38 -1.31 -15.42 6.42
C LEU A 38 -1.90 -14.80 7.71
N VAL A 39 -3.08 -14.20 7.62
CA VAL A 39 -3.80 -13.62 8.75
C VAL A 39 -5.21 -14.21 8.85
N GLU A 40 -5.69 -14.36 10.07
CA GLU A 40 -7.07 -14.73 10.32
C GLU A 40 -8.02 -13.60 9.87
N LYS A 41 -9.22 -14.00 9.44
CA LYS A 41 -10.23 -13.03 9.01
C LYS A 41 -10.87 -12.40 10.25
N GLU A 42 -10.70 -11.09 10.38
CA GLU A 42 -11.36 -10.30 11.42
C GLU A 42 -12.65 -9.64 10.95
N LYS A 43 -13.51 -9.30 11.91
CA LYS A 43 -14.72 -8.50 11.67
C LYS A 43 -14.33 -7.12 11.17
N ARG A 44 -14.94 -6.71 10.05
CA ARG A 44 -14.71 -5.41 9.41
C ARG A 44 -15.82 -4.43 9.80
N THR A 45 -15.45 -3.18 10.02
CA THR A 45 -16.36 -2.04 10.22
C THR A 45 -17.01 -1.60 8.91
N VAL A 46 -16.31 -1.79 7.80
CA VAL A 46 -16.75 -1.47 6.44
C VAL A 46 -17.39 -2.69 5.76
N LEU A 47 -18.49 -2.45 5.04
CA LEU A 47 -19.09 -3.45 4.16
C LEU A 47 -18.11 -3.85 3.06
N ASN A 48 -17.67 -5.11 3.10
CA ASN A 48 -16.76 -5.63 2.10
C ASN A 48 -17.51 -6.31 0.96
N GLN A 49 -17.67 -5.61 -0.16
CA GLN A 49 -18.31 -6.15 -1.36
C GLN A 49 -17.32 -6.83 -2.33
N TRP A 50 -16.01 -6.56 -2.21
CA TRP A 50 -15.01 -7.07 -3.15
C TRP A 50 -13.77 -7.63 -2.45
N THR A 51 -13.41 -8.84 -2.84
CA THR A 51 -12.28 -9.59 -2.26
C THR A 51 -10.96 -8.82 -2.28
N TYR A 52 -10.70 -7.97 -3.28
CA TYR A 52 -9.43 -7.24 -3.35
C TYR A 52 -9.28 -6.17 -2.25
N HIS A 53 -10.36 -5.49 -1.83
CA HIS A 53 -10.29 -4.62 -0.64
C HIS A 53 -10.03 -5.42 0.63
N ALA A 54 -10.66 -6.60 0.73
CA ALA A 54 -10.44 -7.55 1.81
C ALA A 54 -8.94 -7.85 2.00
N ARG A 55 -8.27 -8.17 0.88
CA ARG A 55 -6.85 -8.51 0.85
C ARG A 55 -5.98 -7.33 1.27
N MET A 56 -6.32 -6.10 0.87
CA MET A 56 -5.59 -4.90 1.32
C MET A 56 -5.65 -4.71 2.84
N TYR A 57 -6.81 -4.91 3.46
CA TYR A 57 -6.95 -4.84 4.92
C TYR A 57 -6.17 -5.95 5.63
N ASP A 58 -6.24 -7.16 5.08
CA ASP A 58 -5.54 -8.34 5.61
C ASP A 58 -4.01 -8.15 5.50
N ALA A 59 -3.52 -7.64 4.37
CA ALA A 59 -2.12 -7.28 4.19
C ALA A 59 -1.67 -6.15 5.12
N ALA A 60 -2.51 -5.13 5.35
CA ALA A 60 -2.21 -4.08 6.32
C ALA A 60 -2.06 -4.64 7.74
N ARG A 61 -2.91 -5.58 8.15
CA ARG A 61 -2.78 -6.29 9.43
C ARG A 61 -1.50 -7.10 9.51
N TYR A 62 -1.19 -7.85 8.45
CA TYR A 62 0.06 -8.61 8.40
C TYR A 62 1.25 -7.67 8.55
N VAL A 63 1.34 -6.62 7.74
CA VAL A 63 2.42 -5.62 7.77
C VAL A 63 2.55 -4.96 9.15
N ALA A 64 1.45 -4.66 9.82
CA ALA A 64 1.45 -4.09 11.17
C ALA A 64 2.15 -4.99 12.21
N SER A 65 2.15 -6.31 12.00
CA SER A 65 2.84 -7.28 12.88
C SER A 65 4.32 -7.48 12.57
N GLN A 66 4.82 -6.99 11.43
CA GLN A 66 6.17 -7.26 10.94
C GLN A 66 7.09 -6.04 11.11
N LYS A 67 8.32 -6.26 11.57
CA LYS A 67 9.26 -5.16 11.85
C LYS A 67 9.81 -4.51 10.57
N ASP A 68 10.12 -5.30 9.56
CA ASP A 68 10.82 -4.93 8.33
C ASP A 68 9.89 -4.73 7.11
N MET A 69 8.58 -4.68 7.35
CA MET A 69 7.59 -4.49 6.28
C MET A 69 6.88 -3.14 6.39
N HIS A 70 6.56 -2.58 5.22
CA HIS A 70 5.85 -1.33 5.04
C HIS A 70 4.88 -1.47 3.87
N LEU A 71 3.83 -0.65 3.85
CA LEU A 71 2.76 -0.72 2.87
C LEU A 71 2.63 0.61 2.12
N ILE A 72 2.52 0.52 0.80
CA ILE A 72 2.13 1.62 -0.09
C ILE A 72 0.81 1.23 -0.75
N GLN A 73 -0.19 2.11 -0.65
CA GLN A 73 -1.47 1.93 -1.32
C GLN A 73 -1.54 2.80 -2.58
N LEU A 74 -1.79 2.16 -3.71
CA LEU A 74 -2.14 2.81 -4.97
C LEU A 74 -3.63 3.16 -4.97
N VAL A 75 -3.95 4.41 -5.31
CA VAL A 75 -5.33 4.89 -5.45
C VAL A 75 -5.52 5.60 -6.78
N SER A 76 -6.71 5.53 -7.37
CA SER A 76 -6.97 6.19 -8.66
C SER A 76 -7.70 7.51 -8.48
N PHE A 77 -8.75 7.52 -7.67
CA PHE A 77 -9.60 8.70 -7.50
C PHE A 77 -9.34 9.37 -6.15
N GLY A 78 -9.14 8.57 -5.10
CA GLY A 78 -9.02 9.06 -3.72
C GLY A 78 -10.36 9.45 -3.07
N CYS A 79 -11.48 9.29 -3.78
CA CYS A 79 -12.84 9.50 -3.29
C CYS A 79 -13.70 8.24 -3.43
N GLY A 80 -14.91 8.28 -2.86
CA GLY A 80 -15.83 7.14 -2.87
C GLY A 80 -15.20 5.93 -2.17
N LEU A 81 -15.12 4.81 -2.89
CA LEU A 81 -14.61 3.57 -2.33
C LEU A 81 -13.11 3.61 -1.99
N ASP A 82 -12.33 4.45 -2.71
CA ASP A 82 -10.92 4.65 -2.39
C ASP A 82 -10.78 5.31 -1.01
N ALA A 83 -11.66 6.26 -0.66
CA ALA A 83 -11.63 6.93 0.64
C ALA A 83 -11.95 5.95 1.78
N VAL A 84 -13.02 5.15 1.61
CA VAL A 84 -13.41 4.14 2.60
C VAL A 84 -12.29 3.11 2.82
N THR A 85 -11.69 2.61 1.74
CA THR A 85 -10.60 1.63 1.82
C THR A 85 -9.34 2.25 2.43
N THR A 86 -9.02 3.49 2.05
CA THR A 86 -7.88 4.25 2.59
C THR A 86 -8.02 4.46 4.10
N ASP A 87 -9.20 4.87 4.55
CA ASP A 87 -9.44 5.11 5.98
C ASP A 87 -9.26 3.83 6.79
N GLU A 88 -9.81 2.70 6.33
CA GLU A 88 -9.66 1.41 7.00
C GLU A 88 -8.21 0.92 7.02
N VAL A 89 -7.48 0.98 5.90
CA VAL A 89 -6.05 0.60 5.84
C VAL A 89 -5.22 1.50 6.75
N ARG A 90 -5.49 2.81 6.73
CA ARG A 90 -4.79 3.79 7.58
C ARG A 90 -5.06 3.52 9.06
N ASP A 91 -6.30 3.21 9.44
CA ASP A 91 -6.68 2.95 10.83
C ASP A 91 -6.08 1.64 11.36
N ILE A 92 -5.91 0.63 10.50
CA ILE A 92 -5.17 -0.60 10.84
C ILE A 92 -3.70 -0.27 11.13
N LEU A 93 -3.02 0.47 10.24
CA LEU A 93 -1.60 0.77 10.40
C LEU A 93 -1.33 1.75 11.55
N ARG A 94 -2.22 2.72 11.79
CA ARG A 94 -2.12 3.72 12.89
C ARG A 94 -2.13 3.12 14.29
N LYS A 95 -2.62 1.89 14.47
CA LYS A 95 -2.51 1.17 15.75
C LYS A 95 -1.07 0.77 16.07
N THR A 96 -0.16 0.97 15.13
CA THR A 96 1.28 0.72 15.22
C THR A 96 2.03 1.98 14.79
N GLU A 97 3.36 1.93 14.85
CA GLU A 97 4.22 3.02 14.39
C GLU A 97 4.41 3.04 12.85
N LYS A 98 3.65 2.21 12.11
CA LYS A 98 3.78 2.11 10.65
C LYS A 98 3.19 3.34 9.94
N ILE A 99 4.01 3.94 9.08
CA ILE A 99 3.60 5.06 8.21
C ILE A 99 2.67 4.57 7.10
N TYR A 100 1.43 5.05 7.11
CA TYR A 100 0.52 4.89 5.96
C TYR A 100 0.99 5.78 4.80
N THR A 101 1.27 5.17 3.65
CA THR A 101 1.62 5.89 2.42
C THR A 101 0.65 5.58 1.30
N GLN A 102 0.12 6.65 0.69
CA GLN A 102 -0.74 6.59 -0.48
C GLN A 102 -0.04 7.18 -1.70
N ILE A 103 -0.14 6.55 -2.86
CA ILE A 103 0.29 7.10 -4.14
C ILE A 103 -0.93 7.14 -5.05
N LYS A 104 -1.27 8.34 -5.53
CA LYS A 104 -2.32 8.50 -6.52
C LYS A 104 -1.77 8.20 -7.91
N ILE A 105 -2.47 7.35 -8.65
CA ILE A 105 -2.22 7.00 -10.04
C ILE A 105 -3.32 7.61 -10.90
N ASP A 106 -2.92 8.44 -11.84
CA ASP A 106 -3.76 8.95 -12.93
C ASP A 106 -3.10 8.67 -14.28
N GLU A 107 -3.64 9.23 -15.36
CA GLU A 107 -3.08 9.09 -16.71
C GLU A 107 -1.79 9.91 -16.88
N ILE A 108 -1.60 10.95 -16.07
CA ILE A 108 -0.50 11.93 -16.16
C ILE A 108 0.45 11.75 -14.95
N VAL A 109 0.81 10.51 -14.63
CA VAL A 109 1.66 10.26 -13.47
C VAL A 109 3.07 10.78 -13.72
N ASN A 110 3.46 11.79 -12.94
CA ASN A 110 4.83 12.29 -12.91
C ASN A 110 5.69 11.37 -12.03
N LEU A 111 6.42 10.45 -12.66
CA LEU A 111 7.34 9.54 -11.97
C LEU A 111 8.43 10.25 -11.14
N GLY A 112 8.78 11.49 -11.48
CA GLY A 112 9.69 12.31 -10.67
C GLY A 112 9.10 12.62 -9.29
N ALA A 113 7.84 13.02 -9.23
CA ALA A 113 7.15 13.28 -7.96
C ALA A 113 7.00 12.00 -7.13
N VAL A 114 6.65 10.88 -7.78
CA VAL A 114 6.57 9.57 -7.12
C VAL A 114 7.92 9.13 -6.56
N LYS A 115 8.99 9.30 -7.33
CA LYS A 115 10.37 8.99 -6.91
C LYS A 115 10.81 9.79 -5.69
N ILE A 116 10.51 11.09 -5.66
CA ILE A 116 10.79 11.92 -4.47
C ILE A 116 10.03 11.39 -3.27
N ARG A 117 8.73 11.09 -3.41
CA ARG A 117 7.89 10.59 -2.33
C ARG A 117 8.39 9.25 -1.77
N ILE A 118 8.75 8.31 -2.64
CA ILE A 118 9.31 7.00 -2.23
C ILE A 118 10.63 7.20 -1.48
N ARG A 119 11.54 8.03 -1.97
CA ARG A 119 12.81 8.30 -1.29
C ARG A 119 12.61 8.92 0.09
N SER A 120 11.68 9.87 0.22
CA SER A 120 11.33 10.47 1.51
C SER A 120 10.75 9.44 2.48
N LEU A 121 9.88 8.53 2.00
CA LEU A 121 9.36 7.44 2.82
C LEU A 121 10.48 6.53 3.33
N LEU A 122 11.37 6.07 2.45
CA LEU A 122 12.47 5.17 2.84
C LEU A 122 13.44 5.85 3.81
N ALA A 123 13.69 7.15 3.63
CA ALA A 123 14.48 7.92 4.57
C ALA A 123 13.82 7.99 5.96
N ALA A 124 12.49 8.22 6.03
CA ALA A 124 11.75 8.25 7.29
C ALA A 124 11.81 6.88 8.01
N ILE A 125 11.55 5.80 7.29
CA ILE A 125 11.62 4.42 7.81
C ILE A 125 13.02 4.11 8.37
N SER A 126 14.07 4.55 7.67
CA SER A 126 15.46 4.29 8.07
C SER A 126 15.86 5.06 9.34
N GLN A 127 15.21 6.19 9.63
CA GLN A 127 15.44 6.93 10.87
C GLN A 127 14.75 6.28 12.07
N GLU A 128 13.56 5.71 11.89
CA GLU A 128 12.84 4.96 12.93
C GLU A 128 13.53 3.65 13.32
N SER A 129 14.34 3.09 12.42
CA SER A 129 15.08 1.83 12.65
C SER A 129 16.42 2.02 13.39
N LYS A 130 16.78 3.26 13.77
CA LYS A 130 17.98 3.60 14.55
C LYS A 130 17.65 3.79 16.02
#